data_AF-A0A8S3JDI4-F1
#
_entry.id   AF-A0A8S3JDI4-F1
#
_cell.length_a   1.000
_cell.length_b   1.000
_cell.length_c   1.000
_cell.angle_alpha   90.00
_cell.angle_beta   90.00
_cell.angle_gamma   90.00
#
_symmetry.space_group_name_H-M   'P 1'
#
loop_
_entity.id
_entity.type
_entity.pdbx_description
1 polymer ?
#
loop_
_entity_poly.entity_id
_entity_poly.type
_entity_poly.pdbx_seq_one_letter_code
_entity_poly.pdbx_strand_id
1 'polypeptide(L)'
;TFLSSPYTTCTDTVGPGLQILLNEYNGADYAYSQYHCFTACIQAYTYENCGCGNPNFWNIQAVVTLDSQKTINISLCNMSNPCPGERRTMLMNTVSIWNEYCSDCTGECSATDFTIKSSSLLTPQSAMLADIKRFVESSNIPLSSNWSTSWISDIQSNYVALDVAYASFRTDVYTQQATLGPVDVLSNVGGQTGLWIGFFIINFITFE
;
A
#
# COMPACT_ATOMS: atom_id res chain seq x y z
N THR A 1 -4.07 10.41 -9.21
CA THR A 1 -4.94 11.03 -8.18
C THR A 1 -6.39 10.88 -8.57
N PHE A 2 -7.15 10.22 -7.70
CA PHE A 2 -8.59 10.06 -7.79
C PHE A 2 -9.29 11.21 -7.07
N LEU A 3 -10.52 11.53 -7.49
CA LEU A 3 -11.34 12.49 -6.76
C LEU A 3 -11.93 11.81 -5.53
N SER A 4 -11.87 12.45 -4.37
CA SER A 4 -12.52 11.93 -3.17
C SER A 4 -14.06 11.93 -3.31
N SER A 5 -14.74 11.40 -2.30
CA SER A 5 -16.19 11.46 -2.17
C SER A 5 -16.71 12.89 -2.46
N PRO A 6 -17.77 13.05 -3.28
CA PRO A 6 -18.73 12.02 -3.72
C PRO A 6 -18.39 11.29 -5.03
N TYR A 7 -17.26 11.60 -5.69
CA TYR A 7 -16.96 11.07 -7.02
C TYR A 7 -16.43 9.64 -7.00
N THR A 8 -15.57 9.34 -6.05
CA THR A 8 -14.99 8.00 -5.85
C THR A 8 -14.80 7.71 -4.36
N THR A 9 -14.92 6.44 -3.99
CA THR A 9 -14.70 5.98 -2.62
C THR A 9 -13.20 5.71 -2.42
N CYS A 10 -12.45 6.77 -2.08
CA CYS A 10 -11.04 6.69 -1.74
C CYS A 10 -10.74 7.49 -0.47
N THR A 11 -9.61 7.22 0.16
CA THR A 11 -9.13 7.99 1.33
C THR A 11 -7.62 8.18 1.31
N ASP A 12 -7.16 9.31 1.83
CA ASP A 12 -5.76 9.54 2.19
C ASP A 12 -5.59 9.59 3.72
N THR A 13 -6.66 9.37 4.49
CA THR A 13 -6.62 9.43 5.95
C THR A 13 -6.04 8.14 6.52
N VAL A 14 -5.00 8.28 7.32
CA VAL A 14 -4.41 7.17 8.07
C VAL A 14 -5.24 6.91 9.32
N GLY A 15 -5.85 5.71 9.40
CA GLY A 15 -6.59 5.30 10.60
C GLY A 15 -5.66 4.99 11.79
N PRO A 16 -6.17 4.95 13.03
CA PRO A 16 -5.37 4.72 14.24
C PRO A 16 -4.54 3.42 14.21
N GLY A 17 -5.08 2.35 13.63
CA GLY A 17 -4.37 1.08 13.47
C GLY A 17 -3.16 1.17 12.54
N LEU A 18 -3.27 1.99 11.49
CA LEU A 18 -2.19 2.22 10.54
C LEU A 18 -1.17 3.22 11.08
N GLN A 19 -1.62 4.20 11.88
CA GLN A 19 -0.77 5.21 12.52
C GLN A 19 0.33 4.59 13.40
N ILE A 20 0.07 3.41 13.98
CA ILE A 20 1.06 2.71 14.78
C ILE A 20 2.21 2.20 13.92
N LEU A 21 1.92 1.70 12.72
CA LEU A 21 2.93 1.33 11.72
C LEU A 21 3.79 2.55 11.38
N LEU A 22 3.17 3.71 11.17
CA LEU A 22 3.88 4.96 10.88
C LEU A 22 4.87 5.34 11.98
N ASN A 23 4.42 5.22 13.23
CA ASN A 23 5.21 5.63 14.39
C ASN A 23 6.39 4.68 14.65
N GLU A 24 6.26 3.38 14.34
CA GLU A 24 7.33 2.39 14.52
C GLU A 24 8.50 2.61 13.55
N TYR A 25 8.22 3.13 12.34
CA TYR A 25 9.22 3.41 11.31
C TYR A 25 9.78 4.85 11.35
N ASN A 26 9.82 5.46 12.53
CA ASN A 26 10.65 6.62 12.85
C ASN A 26 10.42 7.86 11.96
N GLY A 27 9.14 8.18 11.68
CA GLY A 27 8.78 9.40 10.95
C GLY A 27 8.93 9.30 9.43
N ALA A 28 9.01 8.09 8.88
CA ALA A 28 8.82 7.89 7.46
C ALA A 28 7.41 8.36 7.06
N ASP A 29 7.34 9.14 5.99
CA ASP A 29 6.12 9.73 5.42
C ASP A 29 5.34 8.63 4.68
N TYR A 30 4.78 7.65 5.41
CA TYR A 30 3.85 6.75 4.77
C TYR A 30 2.47 7.39 4.71
N ALA A 31 2.02 7.53 3.47
CA ALA A 31 0.62 7.76 3.16
C ALA A 31 -0.22 6.51 3.44
N TYR A 32 -1.54 6.71 3.51
CA TYR A 32 -2.49 5.60 3.49
C TYR A 32 -2.24 4.69 2.28
N SER A 33 -2.32 3.39 2.50
CA SER A 33 -2.23 2.37 1.46
C SER A 33 -3.25 1.27 1.77
N GLN A 34 -4.07 0.94 0.79
CA GLN A 34 -5.10 -0.08 0.92
C GLN A 34 -4.50 -1.44 1.35
N TYR A 35 -3.33 -1.78 0.81
CA TYR A 35 -2.62 -3.02 1.18
C TYR A 35 -2.29 -3.07 2.68
N HIS A 36 -1.77 -1.97 3.23
CA HIS A 36 -1.45 -1.90 4.66
C HIS A 36 -2.72 -1.92 5.51
N CYS A 37 -3.80 -1.30 5.06
CA CYS A 37 -5.10 -1.37 5.74
C CYS A 37 -5.59 -2.82 5.83
N PHE A 38 -5.57 -3.56 4.71
CA PHE A 38 -5.95 -4.98 4.72
C PHE A 38 -5.04 -5.81 5.64
N THR A 39 -3.75 -5.52 5.63
CA THR A 39 -2.81 -6.23 6.48
C THR A 39 -3.11 -5.99 7.97
N ALA A 40 -3.45 -4.75 8.33
CA ALA A 40 -3.82 -4.38 9.69
C ALA A 40 -5.16 -5.02 10.12
N CYS A 41 -6.19 -5.04 9.26
CA CYS A 41 -7.47 -5.68 9.60
C CYS A 41 -7.34 -7.20 9.76
N ILE A 42 -6.53 -7.85 8.91
CA ILE A 42 -6.22 -9.29 9.04
C ILE A 42 -5.53 -9.56 10.38
N GLN A 43 -4.59 -8.71 10.78
CA GLN A 43 -3.90 -8.84 12.07
C GLN A 43 -4.85 -8.62 13.25
N ALA A 44 -5.74 -7.64 13.18
CA ALA A 44 -6.75 -7.39 14.22
C ALA A 44 -7.67 -8.62 14.40
N TYR A 45 -8.24 -9.16 13.32
CA TYR A 45 -9.07 -10.36 13.37
C TYR A 45 -8.31 -11.58 13.90
N THR A 46 -7.06 -11.74 13.47
CA THR A 46 -6.19 -12.84 13.92
C THR A 46 -5.91 -12.73 15.42
N TYR A 47 -5.61 -11.53 15.91
CA TYR A 47 -5.33 -11.30 17.32
C TYR A 47 -6.56 -11.58 18.19
N GLU A 48 -7.74 -11.09 17.82
CA GLU A 48 -8.95 -11.28 18.61
C GLU A 48 -9.37 -12.77 18.70
N ASN A 49 -9.00 -13.58 17.71
CA ASN A 49 -9.38 -15.00 17.67
C ASN A 49 -8.27 -15.99 18.09
N CYS A 50 -7.00 -15.60 17.96
CA CYS A 50 -5.84 -16.45 18.25
C CYS A 50 -4.94 -15.91 19.37
N GLY A 51 -5.12 -14.66 19.81
CA GLY A 51 -4.33 -14.01 20.86
C GLY A 51 -2.91 -13.61 20.46
N CYS A 52 -2.55 -13.71 19.18
CA CYS A 52 -1.20 -13.45 18.67
C CYS A 52 -1.21 -12.91 17.23
N GLY A 53 -0.10 -12.34 16.79
CA GLY A 53 0.09 -11.79 15.45
C GLY A 53 0.59 -12.79 14.42
N ASN A 54 0.09 -12.73 13.18
CA ASN A 54 0.58 -13.58 12.10
C ASN A 54 2.04 -13.19 11.71
N PRO A 55 3.01 -14.11 11.76
CA PRO A 55 4.41 -13.80 11.45
C PRO A 55 4.66 -13.35 10.01
N ASN A 56 3.76 -13.67 9.07
CA ASN A 56 3.88 -13.22 7.68
C ASN A 56 3.73 -11.70 7.52
N PHE A 57 3.13 -11.03 8.51
CA PHE A 57 3.05 -9.57 8.54
C PHE A 57 3.74 -9.04 9.81
N TRP A 58 5.02 -9.41 9.94
CA TRP A 58 5.90 -9.06 11.07
C TRP A 58 6.10 -7.55 11.26
N ASN A 59 5.87 -6.77 10.21
CA ASN A 59 5.91 -5.32 10.21
C ASN A 59 4.76 -4.69 11.02
N ILE A 60 3.77 -5.49 11.44
CA ILE A 60 2.64 -5.06 12.25
C ILE A 60 2.74 -5.74 13.62
N GLN A 61 3.41 -5.08 14.57
CA GLN A 61 3.57 -5.59 15.95
C GLN A 61 2.56 -5.00 16.93
N ALA A 62 1.58 -4.25 16.43
CA ALA A 62 0.50 -3.71 17.22
C ALA A 62 -0.82 -3.75 16.44
N VAL A 63 -1.91 -3.96 17.18
CA VAL A 63 -3.27 -3.94 16.63
C VAL A 63 -4.14 -2.98 17.41
N VAL A 64 -5.20 -2.50 16.75
CA VAL A 64 -6.29 -1.76 17.38
C VAL A 64 -7.50 -2.68 17.40
N THR A 65 -7.95 -3.06 18.59
CA THR A 65 -9.15 -3.88 18.76
C THR A 65 -10.40 -3.06 18.45
N LEU A 66 -11.43 -3.69 17.87
CA LEU A 66 -12.68 -3.00 17.50
C LEU A 66 -13.39 -2.40 18.73
N ASP A 67 -13.39 -3.10 19.86
CA ASP A 67 -14.19 -2.74 21.03
C ASP A 67 -13.64 -1.55 21.83
N SER A 68 -12.32 -1.39 21.88
CA SER A 68 -11.69 -0.44 22.80
C SER A 68 -10.94 0.70 22.11
N GLN A 69 -10.78 0.63 20.78
CA GLN A 69 -9.87 1.48 19.99
C GLN A 69 -8.46 1.63 20.61
N LYS A 70 -8.08 0.68 21.48
CA LYS A 70 -6.82 0.71 22.20
C LYS A 70 -5.77 -0.02 21.38
N THR A 71 -4.61 0.62 21.26
CA THR A 71 -3.41 0.00 20.72
C THR A 71 -2.86 -1.03 21.69
N ILE A 72 -2.65 -2.25 21.20
CA ILE A 72 -2.04 -3.34 21.96
C ILE A 72 -0.85 -3.88 21.16
N ASN A 73 0.31 -3.97 21.81
CA ASN A 73 1.46 -4.67 21.23
C ASN A 73 1.22 -6.19 21.27
N ILE A 74 1.45 -6.85 20.15
CA ILE A 74 1.14 -8.26 19.96
C ILE A 74 2.43 -9.07 19.80
N SER A 75 2.48 -10.22 20.45
CA SER A 75 3.54 -11.20 20.20
C SER A 75 3.22 -12.00 18.94
N LEU A 76 4.26 -12.36 18.18
CA LEU A 76 4.12 -13.22 17.01
C LEU A 76 3.64 -14.63 17.40
N CYS A 77 2.70 -15.17 16.62
CA CYS A 77 2.24 -16.54 16.76
C CYS A 77 3.36 -17.52 16.43
N ASN A 78 3.34 -18.68 17.09
CA ASN A 78 4.14 -19.82 16.65
C ASN A 78 3.57 -20.37 15.34
N MET A 79 4.41 -20.52 14.31
CA MET A 79 4.03 -21.07 13.00
C MET A 79 3.55 -22.54 13.07
N SER A 80 3.82 -23.26 14.17
CA SER A 80 3.24 -24.59 14.40
C SER A 80 1.74 -24.55 14.73
N ASN A 81 1.20 -23.42 15.17
CA ASN A 81 -0.23 -23.26 15.42
C ASN A 81 -0.96 -22.94 14.10
N PRO A 82 -1.95 -23.74 13.68
CA PRO A 82 -2.69 -23.47 12.43
C PRO A 82 -3.64 -22.27 12.53
N CYS A 83 -3.95 -21.78 13.73
CA CYS A 83 -4.95 -20.73 13.96
C CYS A 83 -4.78 -19.49 13.06
N PRO A 84 -3.58 -18.87 12.90
CA PRO A 84 -3.44 -17.67 12.08
C PRO A 84 -3.71 -17.92 10.60
N GLY A 85 -3.39 -19.12 10.11
CA GLY A 85 -3.68 -19.53 8.73
C GLY A 85 -5.16 -19.77 8.52
N GLU A 86 -5.81 -20.50 9.43
CA GLU A 86 -7.24 -20.79 9.37
C GLU A 86 -8.08 -19.51 9.50
N ARG A 87 -7.74 -18.60 10.41
CA ARG A 87 -8.42 -17.32 10.57
C ARG A 87 -8.25 -16.43 9.35
N ARG A 88 -7.06 -16.37 8.76
CA ARG A 88 -6.86 -15.65 7.50
C ARG A 88 -7.76 -16.21 6.40
N THR A 89 -7.79 -17.53 6.21
CA THR A 89 -8.64 -18.17 5.20
C THR A 89 -10.13 -17.91 5.47
N MET A 90 -10.55 -17.97 6.74
CA MET A 90 -11.93 -17.69 7.15
C MET A 90 -12.34 -16.24 6.86
N LEU A 91 -11.48 -15.28 7.16
CA LEU A 91 -11.70 -13.85 6.88
C LEU A 91 -11.84 -13.60 5.38
N MET A 92 -10.94 -14.16 4.56
CA MET A 92 -10.97 -13.99 3.10
C MET A 92 -12.19 -14.64 2.44
N ASN A 93 -12.71 -15.72 3.01
CA ASN A 93 -13.82 -16.47 2.43
C ASN A 93 -15.20 -16.09 2.98
N THR A 94 -15.28 -15.29 4.04
CA THR A 94 -16.54 -14.97 4.72
C THR A 94 -16.86 -13.47 4.62
N VAL A 95 -17.84 -13.13 3.79
CA VAL A 95 -18.22 -11.72 3.50
C VAL A 95 -18.64 -10.96 4.75
N SER A 96 -19.35 -11.60 5.69
CA SER A 96 -19.78 -10.91 6.92
C SER A 96 -18.61 -10.47 7.79
N ILE A 97 -17.62 -11.35 7.96
CA ILE A 97 -16.41 -11.07 8.74
C ILE A 97 -15.56 -10.03 8.01
N TRP A 98 -15.43 -10.16 6.69
CA TRP A 98 -14.75 -9.16 5.88
C TRP A 98 -15.34 -7.76 6.05
N ASN A 99 -16.66 -7.64 5.99
CA ASN A 99 -17.36 -6.37 6.15
C ASN A 99 -17.29 -5.82 7.59
N GLU A 100 -17.08 -6.67 8.58
CA GLU A 100 -16.94 -6.24 9.97
C GLU A 100 -15.54 -5.68 10.28
N TYR A 101 -14.49 -6.29 9.71
CA TYR A 101 -13.10 -5.91 10.03
C TYR A 101 -12.43 -5.05 8.96
N CYS A 102 -12.79 -5.20 7.70
CA CYS A 102 -12.03 -4.67 6.56
C CYS A 102 -12.87 -3.79 5.62
N SER A 103 -14.14 -3.48 5.93
CA SER A 103 -15.00 -2.62 5.09
C SER A 103 -14.44 -1.23 4.86
N ASP A 104 -13.70 -0.72 5.85
CA ASP A 104 -13.19 0.65 5.86
C ASP A 104 -11.91 0.80 5.02
N CYS A 105 -11.36 -0.31 4.52
CA CYS A 105 -10.18 -0.33 3.67
C CYS A 105 -10.52 0.02 2.20
N THR A 106 -10.81 1.30 1.96
CA THR A 106 -11.02 1.86 0.61
C THR A 106 -9.70 2.03 -0.13
N GLY A 107 -9.74 2.32 -1.44
CA GLY A 107 -8.52 2.63 -2.20
C GLY A 107 -7.88 3.96 -1.74
N GLU A 108 -6.58 4.11 -1.94
CA GLU A 108 -5.91 5.41 -1.80
C GLU A 108 -6.38 6.43 -2.86
N CYS A 109 -6.51 7.71 -2.49
CA CYS A 109 -6.83 8.75 -3.48
C CYS A 109 -5.58 9.15 -4.29
N SER A 110 -4.39 8.96 -3.72
CA SER A 110 -3.12 9.13 -4.42
C SER A 110 -2.27 7.87 -4.34
N ALA A 111 -1.99 7.26 -5.50
CA ALA A 111 -1.10 6.11 -5.63
C ALA A 111 0.06 6.45 -6.58
N THR A 112 1.23 5.89 -6.29
CA THR A 112 2.40 5.96 -7.19
C THR A 112 2.83 4.54 -7.52
N ASP A 113 2.71 4.17 -8.79
CA ASP A 113 3.12 2.85 -9.28
C ASP A 113 4.45 2.92 -10.01
N PHE A 114 5.31 1.94 -9.75
CA PHE A 114 6.59 1.79 -10.44
C PHE A 114 6.55 0.58 -11.36
N THR A 115 6.60 0.81 -12.68
CA THR A 115 6.74 -0.28 -13.65
C THR A 115 8.20 -0.72 -13.73
N ILE A 116 8.50 -1.91 -13.19
CA ILE A 116 9.86 -2.47 -13.17
C ILE A 116 10.12 -3.25 -14.46
N LYS A 117 11.21 -2.89 -15.15
CA LYS A 117 11.75 -3.67 -16.28
C LYS A 117 13.03 -4.34 -15.84
N SER A 118 12.96 -5.64 -15.58
CA SER A 118 14.12 -6.42 -15.17
C SER A 118 14.96 -6.82 -16.38
N SER A 119 16.28 -6.65 -16.26
CA SER A 119 17.26 -7.28 -17.11
C SER A 119 18.34 -7.91 -16.23
N SER A 120 18.95 -8.99 -16.72
CA SER A 120 19.98 -9.71 -15.99
C SER A 120 21.15 -10.01 -16.90
N LEU A 121 22.36 -9.84 -16.37
CA LEU A 121 23.60 -10.23 -17.00
C LEU A 121 24.38 -11.16 -16.06
N LEU A 122 25.18 -12.05 -16.63
CA LEU A 122 26.07 -12.89 -15.86
C LEU A 122 27.09 -12.00 -15.13
N THR A 123 27.05 -12.05 -13.81
CA THR A 123 27.93 -11.33 -12.89
C THR A 123 28.33 -12.27 -11.76
N PRO A 124 29.55 -12.17 -11.21
CA PRO A 124 30.63 -11.29 -11.64
C PRO A 124 31.44 -11.84 -12.83
N GLN A 125 31.97 -10.94 -13.64
CA GLN A 125 32.90 -11.29 -14.72
C GLN A 125 34.27 -11.68 -14.12
N SER A 126 34.99 -12.59 -14.79
CA SER A 126 36.28 -13.11 -14.29
C SER A 126 37.32 -12.02 -14.00
N ALA A 127 37.33 -10.93 -14.78
CA ALA A 127 38.22 -9.80 -14.58
C ALA A 127 37.95 -9.02 -13.27
N MET A 128 36.70 -9.01 -12.78
CA MET A 128 36.31 -8.26 -11.58
C MET A 128 36.51 -9.06 -10.29
N LEU A 129 36.74 -10.37 -10.37
CA LEU A 129 36.86 -11.25 -9.21
C LEU A 129 37.94 -10.80 -8.23
N ALA A 130 39.07 -10.30 -8.72
CA ALA A 130 40.18 -9.85 -7.89
C ALA A 130 39.86 -8.55 -7.11
N ASP A 131 39.01 -7.67 -7.66
CA ASP A 131 38.55 -6.46 -6.98
C ASP A 131 37.49 -6.81 -5.93
N ILE A 132 36.54 -7.68 -6.28
CA ILE A 132 35.51 -8.17 -5.35
C ILE A 132 36.16 -8.88 -4.16
N LYS A 133 37.17 -9.71 -4.40
CA LYS A 133 37.94 -10.35 -3.32
C LYS A 133 38.52 -9.31 -2.35
N ARG A 134 39.19 -8.28 -2.86
CA ARG A 134 39.77 -7.20 -2.04
C ARG A 134 38.70 -6.46 -1.24
N PHE A 135 37.54 -6.20 -1.84
CA PHE A 135 36.42 -5.59 -1.13
C PHE A 135 35.89 -6.48 0.00
N VAL A 136 35.67 -7.77 -0.27
CA VAL A 136 35.15 -8.73 0.72
C VAL A 136 36.13 -8.90 1.89
N GLU A 137 37.43 -9.05 1.60
CA GLU A 137 38.48 -9.19 2.63
C GLU A 137 38.71 -7.92 3.45
N SER A 138 38.39 -6.74 2.90
CA SER A 138 38.45 -5.47 3.62
C SER A 138 37.15 -5.11 4.34
N SER A 139 36.10 -5.90 4.16
CA SER A 139 34.79 -5.70 4.80
C SER A 139 34.63 -6.61 6.01
N ASN A 140 33.72 -6.27 6.93
CA ASN A 140 33.35 -7.14 8.07
C ASN A 140 32.41 -8.29 7.67
N ILE A 141 32.52 -8.79 6.43
CA ILE A 141 31.69 -9.87 5.93
C ILE A 141 32.30 -11.20 6.40
N PRO A 142 31.52 -12.08 7.05
CA PRO A 142 32.02 -13.39 7.46
C PRO A 142 32.52 -14.19 6.25
N LEU A 143 33.79 -14.59 6.30
CA LEU A 143 34.40 -15.41 5.25
C LEU A 143 34.07 -16.89 5.46
N SER A 144 33.96 -17.64 4.37
CA SER A 144 33.84 -19.09 4.43
C SER A 144 35.11 -19.71 5.04
N SER A 145 34.98 -20.88 5.67
CA SER A 145 36.14 -21.57 6.26
C SER A 145 37.20 -21.96 5.23
N ASN A 146 36.83 -22.10 3.96
CA ASN A 146 37.71 -22.49 2.85
C ASN A 146 38.03 -21.32 1.91
N TRP A 147 37.84 -20.08 2.36
CA TRP A 147 38.00 -18.88 1.53
C TRP A 147 39.35 -18.82 0.81
N SER A 148 40.45 -19.17 1.50
CA SER A 148 41.79 -19.12 0.92
C SER A 148 41.97 -19.92 -0.38
N THR A 149 41.20 -21.00 -0.57
CA THR A 149 41.32 -21.91 -1.73
C THR A 149 40.09 -21.90 -2.65
N SER A 150 38.91 -21.48 -2.15
CA SER A 150 37.63 -21.55 -2.87
C SER A 150 36.93 -20.20 -3.07
N TRP A 151 37.61 -19.08 -2.78
CA TRP A 151 37.04 -17.74 -2.89
C TRP A 151 36.41 -17.43 -4.28
N ILE A 152 36.93 -18.00 -5.37
CA ILE A 152 36.36 -17.78 -6.71
C ILE A 152 34.96 -18.37 -6.82
N SER A 153 34.78 -19.65 -6.45
CA SER A 153 33.47 -20.30 -6.49
C SER A 153 32.51 -19.70 -5.47
N ASP A 154 33.03 -19.27 -4.32
CA ASP A 154 32.24 -18.63 -3.28
C ASP A 154 31.71 -17.28 -3.74
N ILE A 155 32.54 -16.45 -4.39
CA ILE A 155 32.09 -15.21 -5.00
C ILE A 155 31.06 -15.49 -6.09
N GLN A 156 31.32 -16.43 -7.01
CA GLN A 156 30.42 -16.70 -8.12
C GLN A 156 29.04 -17.24 -7.70
N SER A 157 28.96 -17.96 -6.57
CA SER A 157 27.71 -18.53 -6.06
C SER A 157 26.92 -17.60 -5.15
N ASN A 158 27.58 -16.62 -4.52
CA ASN A 158 26.94 -15.77 -3.50
C ASN A 158 26.89 -14.28 -3.87
N TYR A 159 27.63 -13.83 -4.89
CA TYR A 159 27.67 -12.43 -5.28
C TYR A 159 26.52 -12.08 -6.22
N VAL A 160 25.79 -11.02 -5.87
CA VAL A 160 24.77 -10.41 -6.74
C VAL A 160 25.06 -8.93 -6.88
N ALA A 161 25.05 -8.44 -8.12
CA ALA A 161 25.03 -7.01 -8.39
C ALA A 161 23.61 -6.59 -8.74
N LEU A 162 23.06 -5.66 -7.96
CA LEU A 162 21.76 -5.05 -8.21
C LEU A 162 21.96 -3.58 -8.57
N ASP A 163 21.53 -3.20 -9.78
CA ASP A 163 21.50 -1.82 -10.23
C ASP A 163 20.04 -1.40 -10.42
N VAL A 164 19.66 -0.30 -9.77
CA VAL A 164 18.31 0.27 -9.83
C VAL A 164 18.42 1.66 -10.44
N ALA A 165 17.99 1.78 -11.69
CA ALA A 165 18.07 3.00 -12.46
C ALA A 165 16.72 3.36 -13.09
N TYR A 166 16.48 4.66 -13.25
CA TYR A 166 15.33 5.16 -14.00
C TYR A 166 15.54 4.91 -15.50
N ALA A 167 14.60 4.20 -16.13
CA ALA A 167 14.65 3.98 -17.57
C ALA A 167 14.47 5.29 -18.38
N SER A 168 13.77 6.28 -17.80
CA SER A 168 13.55 7.61 -18.38
C SER A 168 13.23 8.62 -17.28
N PHE A 169 13.44 9.91 -17.55
CA PHE A 169 13.04 11.01 -16.67
C PHE A 169 11.56 11.40 -16.82
N ARG A 170 10.77 10.64 -17.59
CA ARG A 170 9.34 10.89 -17.78
C ARG A 170 8.55 10.28 -16.63
N THR A 171 7.63 11.06 -16.08
CA THR A 171 6.65 10.60 -15.09
C THR A 171 5.26 10.78 -15.70
N ASP A 172 4.50 9.69 -15.79
CA ASP A 172 3.13 9.73 -16.27
C ASP A 172 2.20 10.02 -15.08
N VAL A 173 1.46 11.13 -15.16
CA VAL A 173 0.58 11.58 -14.08
C VAL A 173 -0.87 11.49 -14.57
N TYR A 174 -1.64 10.61 -13.92
CA TYR A 174 -3.08 10.44 -14.19
C TYR A 174 -3.88 11.15 -13.10
N THR A 175 -4.67 12.17 -13.49
CA THR A 175 -5.55 12.92 -12.58
C THR A 175 -6.99 12.84 -13.07
N GLN A 176 -7.91 12.55 -12.14
CA GLN A 176 -9.34 12.64 -12.41
C GLN A 176 -9.81 14.09 -12.22
N GLN A 177 -10.65 14.56 -13.13
CA GLN A 177 -11.28 15.88 -13.04
C GLN A 177 -12.79 15.73 -13.14
N ALA A 178 -13.52 16.48 -12.31
CA ALA A 178 -14.97 16.43 -12.30
C ALA A 178 -15.49 17.07 -13.60
N THR A 179 -16.34 16.36 -14.34
CA THR A 179 -16.95 16.88 -15.58
C THR A 179 -17.85 18.09 -15.30
N LEU A 180 -18.46 18.13 -14.11
CA LEU A 180 -19.27 19.24 -13.64
C LEU A 180 -18.88 19.56 -12.20
N GLY A 181 -18.51 20.81 -11.96
CA GLY A 181 -18.38 21.35 -10.62
C GLY A 181 -19.74 21.71 -10.03
N PRO A 182 -19.82 21.98 -8.71
CA PRO A 182 -21.05 22.43 -8.07
C PRO A 182 -21.63 23.70 -8.69
N VAL A 183 -20.77 24.61 -9.15
CA VAL A 183 -21.16 25.86 -9.82
C VAL A 183 -21.77 25.58 -11.19
N ASP A 184 -21.23 24.62 -11.94
CA ASP A 184 -21.76 24.25 -13.26
C ASP A 184 -23.12 23.58 -13.15
N VAL A 185 -23.31 22.73 -12.14
CA VAL A 185 -24.62 22.14 -11.82
C VAL A 185 -25.62 23.24 -11.47
N LEU A 186 -25.26 24.16 -10.58
CA LEU A 186 -26.14 25.25 -10.18
C LEU A 186 -26.47 26.19 -11.34
N SER A 187 -25.49 26.49 -12.20
CA SER A 187 -25.68 27.31 -13.39
C SER A 187 -26.59 26.63 -14.41
N ASN A 188 -26.42 25.33 -14.65
CA ASN A 188 -27.26 24.57 -15.58
C ASN A 188 -28.71 24.45 -15.07
N VAL A 189 -28.89 24.16 -13.77
CA VAL A 189 -30.22 24.10 -13.15
C VAL A 189 -30.86 25.48 -13.14
N GLY A 190 -30.14 26.51 -12.72
CA GLY A 190 -30.62 27.88 -12.66
C GLY A 190 -30.98 28.43 -14.05
N GLY A 191 -30.16 28.16 -15.06
CA GLY A 191 -30.40 28.55 -16.45
C GLY A 191 -31.63 27.87 -17.04
N GLN A 192 -31.76 26.54 -16.88
CA GLN A 192 -32.94 25.80 -17.35
C GLN A 192 -34.21 26.24 -16.61
N THR A 193 -34.14 26.36 -15.28
CA THR A 193 -35.28 26.81 -14.48
C THR A 193 -35.70 28.25 -14.84
N GLY A 194 -34.73 29.15 -15.03
CA GLY A 194 -34.98 30.51 -15.48
C GLY A 194 -35.62 30.57 -16.86
N LEU A 195 -35.19 29.70 -17.79
CA LEU A 195 -35.80 29.57 -19.11
C LEU A 195 -37.28 29.15 -19.01
N TRP A 196 -37.59 28.11 -18.23
CA TRP A 196 -38.97 27.64 -18.03
C TRP A 196 -39.85 28.72 -17.38
N ILE A 197 -39.37 29.39 -16.35
CA ILE A 197 -40.09 30.50 -15.70
C ILE A 197 -40.31 31.66 -16.68
N GLY A 198 -39.30 32.00 -17.50
CA GLY A 198 -39.42 33.01 -18.54
C GLY A 198 -40.49 32.68 -19.58
N PHE A 199 -40.57 31.41 -20.01
CA PHE A 199 -41.62 30.93 -20.90
C PHE A 199 -43.02 31.06 -20.28
N PHE A 200 -43.18 30.78 -18.97
CA PHE A 200 -44.47 30.96 -18.30
C PHE A 200 -44.90 32.43 -18.27
N ILE A 201 -43.99 33.36 -18.00
CA ILE A 201 -44.28 34.80 -17.94
C ILE A 201 -44.67 35.34 -19.32
N ILE A 202 -43.93 34.99 -20.38
CA ILE A 202 -44.24 35.43 -21.75
C ILE A 202 -45.61 34.92 -22.19
N ASN A 203 -45.92 33.65 -21.94
CA ASN A 203 -47.23 33.09 -22.28
C ASN A 203 -48.37 33.79 -21.53
N PHE A 204 -48.16 34.14 -20.26
CA PHE A 204 -49.18 34.84 -19.48
C PHE A 204 -49.45 36.25 -20.03
N ILE A 205 -48.41 37.02 -20.35
CA ILE A 205 -48.54 38.39 -20.88
C ILE A 205 -49.10 38.42 -22.31
N THR A 206 -48.84 37.39 -23.12
CA THR A 206 -49.24 37.37 -24.54
C THR A 206 -50.70 36.91 -24.74
N PHE A 207 -51.30 36.27 -23.74
CA PHE A 207 -52.68 35.75 -23.80
C PHE A 207 -53.68 36.52 -22.91
N GLU A 208 -53.29 37.66 -22.34
CA GLU A 208 -54.20 38.75 -21.91
C GLU A 208 -54.35 39.80 -23.03
#